data_AF-A0A3D5W4D7-F1
#
_entry.id   AF-A0A3D5W4D7-F1
#
_cell.length_a   1.000
_cell.length_b   1.000
_cell.length_c   1.000
_cell.angle_alpha   90.00
_cell.angle_beta   90.00
_cell.angle_gamma   90.00
#
_symmetry.space_group_name_H-M   'P 1'
#
loop_
_entity.id
_entity.type
_entity.pdbx_description
1 polymer ?
#
loop_
_entity_poly.entity_id
_entity_poly.type
_entity_poly.pdbx_seq_one_letter_code
_entity_poly.pdbx_strand_id
1 'polypeptide(L)'
;MIDAYICDAVRTLVGRYGGALASVRTDDLGAIPIRALIERNPQADWMTLEEVYYGCTNQAGEDNRNVARMAALLAGLSENVAGVTFNRLCASGLEAVGQAARAIRTGEAQWLGAGGGEAMSGGPGGRP
;
A
#
# COMPACT_ATOMS: atom_id res chain seq x y z
N MET A 1 -27.39 1.94 -4.03
CA MET A 1 -26.03 2.48 -4.23
C MET A 1 -25.17 1.77 -3.21
N ILE A 2 -24.04 1.17 -3.61
CA ILE A 2 -23.12 0.56 -2.64
C ILE A 2 -22.32 1.70 -2.04
N ASP A 3 -22.25 1.78 -0.71
CA ASP A 3 -21.43 2.76 -0.01
C ASP A 3 -20.08 2.14 0.34
N ALA A 4 -19.01 2.92 0.21
CA ALA A 4 -17.66 2.51 0.59
C ALA A 4 -17.32 3.07 1.97
N TYR A 5 -16.79 2.23 2.85
CA TYR A 5 -16.41 2.59 4.21
C TYR A 5 -14.93 2.33 4.45
N ILE A 6 -14.30 3.17 5.27
CA ILE A 6 -12.97 2.90 5.81
C ILE A 6 -13.16 2.17 7.13
N CYS A 7 -12.76 0.90 7.17
CA CYS A 7 -12.90 0.06 8.36
C CYS A 7 -11.78 0.28 9.38
N ASP A 8 -10.55 0.48 8.90
CA ASP A 8 -9.36 0.74 9.72
C ASP A 8 -8.28 1.45 8.89
N ALA A 9 -7.35 2.13 9.55
CA ALA A 9 -6.23 2.82 8.92
C ALA A 9 -5.02 2.91 9.86
N VAL A 10 -3.82 2.67 9.32
CA VAL A 10 -2.54 2.83 10.01
C VAL A 10 -1.49 3.39 9.07
N ARG A 11 -0.39 3.87 9.64
CA ARG A 11 0.80 4.26 8.89
C ARG A 11 2.05 3.98 9.71
N THR A 12 3.19 3.93 9.04
CA THR A 12 4.50 3.95 9.68
C THR A 12 4.80 5.32 10.29
N LEU A 13 5.86 5.38 11.09
CA LEU A 13 6.53 6.64 11.39
C LEU A 13 7.13 7.23 10.11
N VAL A 14 7.22 8.56 10.02
CA VAL A 14 7.87 9.24 8.89
C VAL A 14 9.33 9.49 9.25
N GLY A 15 10.25 8.88 8.50
CA GLY A 15 11.69 9.05 8.67
C GLY A 15 12.19 10.36 8.04
N ARG A 16 13.31 10.89 8.57
CA ARG A 16 14.08 11.93 7.87
C ARG A 16 14.86 11.31 6.72
N TYR A 17 15.15 12.11 5.69
CA TYR A 17 16.04 11.71 4.61
C TYR A 17 17.42 11.30 5.16
N GLY A 18 17.91 10.12 4.78
CA GLY A 18 19.15 9.54 5.32
C GLY A 18 19.07 9.16 6.81
N GLY A 19 17.87 9.15 7.40
CA GLY A 19 17.64 8.87 8.82
C GLY A 19 17.41 7.38 9.12
N ALA A 20 16.72 7.12 10.24
CA ALA A 20 16.56 5.76 10.79
C ALA A 20 15.85 4.74 9.88
N LEU A 21 15.07 5.20 8.90
CA LEU A 21 14.38 4.32 7.94
C LEU A 21 15.10 4.20 6.60
N ALA A 22 16.23 4.88 6.41
CA ALA A 22 16.89 4.97 5.10
C ALA A 22 17.45 3.63 4.60
N SER A 23 17.74 2.69 5.50
CA SER A 23 18.21 1.34 5.16
C SER A 23 17.08 0.30 5.05
N VAL A 24 15.82 0.72 5.23
CA VAL A 24 14.67 -0.19 5.11
C VAL A 24 14.27 -0.23 3.64
N ARG A 25 14.27 -1.43 3.07
CA ARG A 25 13.85 -1.66 1.68
C ARG A 25 12.40 -1.22 1.49
N THR A 26 12.07 -0.59 0.36
CA THR A 26 10.77 0.08 0.18
C THR A 26 9.56 -0.84 0.31
N ASP A 27 9.61 -2.05 -0.23
CA ASP A 27 8.54 -3.04 -0.14
C ASP A 27 8.40 -3.61 1.28
N ASP A 28 9.51 -3.79 2.01
CA ASP A 28 9.50 -4.13 3.44
C ASP A 28 8.85 -3.00 4.28
N LEU A 29 9.17 -1.74 3.98
CA LEU A 29 8.53 -0.58 4.61
C LEU A 29 7.03 -0.55 4.33
N GLY A 30 6.62 -0.86 3.10
CA GLY A 30 5.23 -0.94 2.67
C GLY A 30 4.45 -2.11 3.29
N ALA A 31 5.12 -3.21 3.62
CA ALA A 31 4.52 -4.38 4.25
C ALA A 31 4.15 -4.15 5.73
N ILE A 32 4.88 -3.28 6.44
CA ILE A 32 4.65 -2.99 7.86
C ILE A 32 3.20 -2.58 8.17
N PRO A 33 2.61 -1.56 7.51
CA PRO A 33 1.24 -1.15 7.81
C PRO A 33 0.21 -2.24 7.46
N ILE A 34 0.44 -3.02 6.40
CA ILE A 34 -0.45 -4.13 6.03
C ILE A 34 -0.43 -5.20 7.12
N ARG A 35 0.76 -5.61 7.57
CA ARG A 35 0.91 -6.58 8.67
C ARG A 35 0.26 -6.10 9.95
N ALA A 36 0.45 -4.82 10.30
CA ALA A 36 -0.19 -4.22 11.47
C ALA A 36 -1.72 -4.24 11.38
N LEU A 37 -2.32 -4.06 10.18
CA LEU A 37 -3.76 -4.20 10.00
C LEU A 37 -4.22 -5.65 10.21
N ILE A 38 -3.47 -6.63 9.68
CA ILE A 38 -3.75 -8.06 9.87
C ILE A 38 -3.75 -8.41 11.36
N GLU A 39 -2.70 -8.03 12.08
CA GLU A 39 -2.54 -8.28 13.52
C GLU A 39 -3.63 -7.60 14.36
N ARG A 40 -4.04 -6.38 14.00
CA ARG A 40 -5.10 -5.63 14.71
C ARG A 40 -6.50 -6.19 14.47
N ASN A 41 -6.71 -6.89 13.35
CA ASN A 41 -8.02 -7.38 12.93
C ASN A 41 -7.99 -8.91 12.71
N PRO A 42 -7.76 -9.71 13.76
CA PRO A 42 -7.65 -11.17 13.63
C PRO A 42 -8.97 -11.87 13.31
N GLN A 43 -10.10 -11.15 13.43
CA GLN A 43 -11.44 -11.67 13.10
C GLN A 43 -11.81 -11.47 11.63
N ALA A 44 -11.05 -10.68 10.87
CA ALA A 44 -11.29 -10.49 9.45
C ALA A 44 -10.78 -11.69 8.65
N ASP A 45 -11.53 -12.09 7.62
CA ASP A 45 -11.11 -13.18 6.73
C ASP A 45 -10.18 -12.67 5.62
N TRP A 46 -8.91 -12.46 5.95
CA TRP A 46 -7.87 -11.97 5.04
C TRP A 46 -7.65 -12.78 3.75
N MET A 47 -8.24 -13.98 3.64
CA MET A 47 -8.24 -14.73 2.38
C MET A 47 -9.21 -14.16 1.34
N THR A 48 -10.19 -13.37 1.77
CA THR A 48 -11.18 -12.71 0.88
C THR A 48 -10.74 -11.34 0.40
N LEU A 49 -9.56 -10.86 0.80
CA LEU A 49 -9.05 -9.56 0.36
C LEU A 49 -8.73 -9.66 -1.13
N GLU A 50 -9.37 -8.84 -1.94
CA GLU A 50 -9.33 -9.03 -3.40
C GLU A 50 -8.05 -8.43 -3.98
N GLU A 51 -7.73 -7.20 -3.59
CA GLU A 51 -6.62 -6.45 -4.16
C GLU A 51 -6.08 -5.37 -3.21
N VAL A 52 -4.78 -5.10 -3.31
CA VAL A 52 -4.10 -3.99 -2.62
C VAL A 52 -3.81 -2.86 -3.61
N TYR A 53 -4.47 -1.73 -3.40
CA TYR A 53 -4.30 -0.48 -4.15
C TYR A 53 -3.25 0.38 -3.44
N TYR A 54 -2.11 0.63 -4.06
CA TYR A 54 -0.99 1.29 -3.38
C TYR A 54 -0.38 2.42 -4.22
N GLY A 55 -0.30 3.62 -3.66
CA GLY A 55 0.36 4.75 -4.31
C GLY A 55 1.87 4.73 -4.12
N CYS A 56 2.63 4.91 -5.20
CA CYS A 56 4.08 5.12 -5.16
C CYS A 56 4.52 5.99 -6.35
N THR A 57 5.34 6.99 -6.10
CA THR A 57 5.72 8.00 -7.10
C THR A 57 6.97 7.63 -7.86
N ASN A 58 8.02 7.15 -7.19
CA ASN A 58 9.29 6.87 -7.84
C ASN A 58 9.21 5.65 -8.77
N GLN A 59 8.71 4.50 -8.27
CA GLN A 59 8.57 3.25 -9.03
C GLN A 59 9.83 2.84 -9.81
N ALA A 60 11.00 3.09 -9.24
CA ALA A 60 12.30 2.80 -9.79
C ALA A 60 13.26 2.31 -8.70
N GLY A 61 14.12 1.34 -9.01
CA GLY A 61 14.95 0.72 -7.98
C GLY A 61 14.11 -0.19 -7.08
N GLU A 62 14.13 -0.03 -5.77
CA GLU A 62 13.53 -0.98 -4.82
C GLU A 62 11.99 -1.02 -4.84
N ASP A 63 11.33 0.05 -5.27
CA ASP A 63 9.87 0.12 -5.44
C ASP A 63 9.43 -0.18 -6.89
N ASN A 64 10.32 -0.77 -7.70
CA ASN A 64 9.99 -1.23 -9.04
C ASN A 64 9.05 -2.46 -9.02
N ARG A 65 8.53 -2.81 -10.20
CA ARG A 65 7.79 -4.08 -10.43
C ARG A 65 6.60 -4.29 -9.49
N ASN A 66 5.82 -3.22 -9.28
CA ASN A 66 4.57 -3.23 -8.52
C ASN A 66 4.77 -3.45 -7.01
N VAL A 67 5.21 -2.39 -6.32
CA VAL A 67 5.44 -2.38 -4.87
C VAL A 67 4.19 -2.77 -4.07
N ALA A 68 2.98 -2.51 -4.57
CA ALA A 68 1.73 -2.96 -3.94
C ALA A 68 1.71 -4.50 -3.76
N ARG A 69 2.04 -5.23 -4.83
CA ARG A 69 2.07 -6.69 -4.82
C ARG A 69 3.21 -7.22 -3.95
N MET A 70 4.38 -6.61 -4.02
CA MET A 70 5.52 -7.02 -3.20
C MET A 70 5.26 -6.81 -1.70
N ALA A 71 4.73 -5.64 -1.32
CA ALA A 71 4.36 -5.34 0.05
C ALA A 71 3.27 -6.30 0.59
N ALA A 72 2.26 -6.63 -0.23
CA ALA A 72 1.21 -7.57 0.16
C ALA A 72 1.78 -8.97 0.48
N LEU A 73 2.63 -9.50 -0.40
CA LEU A 73 3.28 -10.80 -0.20
C LEU A 73 4.19 -10.80 1.04
N LEU A 74 5.00 -9.75 1.22
CA LEU A 74 5.88 -9.61 2.39
C LEU A 74 5.09 -9.43 3.70
N ALA A 75 3.89 -8.86 3.63
CA ALA A 75 2.99 -8.75 4.78
C ALA A 75 2.35 -10.08 5.18
N GLY A 76 2.46 -11.13 4.35
CA GLY A 76 1.88 -12.45 4.59
C GLY A 76 0.46 -12.61 4.05
N LEU A 77 0.00 -11.71 3.17
CA LEU A 77 -1.27 -11.91 2.46
C LEU A 77 -1.15 -13.07 1.47
N SER A 78 -2.29 -13.68 1.15
CA SER A 78 -2.38 -14.78 0.19
C SER A 78 -1.81 -14.40 -1.18
N GLU A 79 -1.21 -15.36 -1.87
CA GLU A 79 -0.75 -15.18 -3.24
C GLU A 79 -1.89 -14.87 -4.22
N ASN A 80 -3.15 -15.15 -3.86
CA ASN A 80 -4.32 -14.78 -4.66
C ASN A 80 -4.70 -13.30 -4.55
N VAL A 81 -4.23 -12.57 -3.54
CA VAL A 81 -4.52 -11.14 -3.37
C VAL A 81 -3.78 -10.34 -4.45
N ALA A 82 -4.51 -9.72 -5.38
CA ALA A 82 -3.88 -8.90 -6.41
C ALA A 82 -3.21 -7.65 -5.80
N GLY A 83 -2.41 -6.94 -6.60
CA GLY A 83 -1.86 -5.67 -6.19
C GLY A 83 -1.68 -4.76 -7.40
N VAL A 84 -1.94 -3.48 -7.23
CA VAL A 84 -1.76 -2.46 -8.26
C VAL A 84 -1.11 -1.22 -7.67
N THR A 85 -0.07 -0.74 -8.34
CA THR A 85 0.67 0.46 -7.94
C THR A 85 0.23 1.66 -8.79
N PHE A 86 -0.22 2.73 -8.14
CA PHE A 86 -0.66 3.96 -8.80
C PHE A 86 0.43 5.03 -8.75
N ASN A 87 0.60 5.74 -9.87
CA ASN A 87 1.38 6.98 -9.92
C ASN A 87 0.47 8.16 -10.28
N ARG A 88 0.23 9.04 -9.31
CA ARG A 88 -0.36 10.36 -9.48
C ARG A 88 0.48 11.41 -8.72
N LEU A 89 1.81 11.26 -8.75
CA LEU A 89 2.76 12.08 -8.01
C LEU A 89 2.39 12.14 -6.51
N CYS A 90 2.44 13.33 -5.91
CA CYS A 90 2.09 13.54 -4.50
C CYS A 90 0.68 13.06 -4.12
N ALA A 91 -0.22 12.88 -5.10
CA ALA A 91 -1.57 12.41 -4.88
C ALA A 91 -1.72 10.88 -4.95
N SER A 92 -0.66 10.12 -5.24
CA SER A 92 -0.74 8.66 -5.49
C SER A 92 -1.43 7.87 -4.39
N GLY A 93 -1.12 8.15 -3.12
CA GLY A 93 -1.74 7.45 -1.99
C GLY A 93 -3.24 7.75 -1.85
N LEU A 94 -3.64 9.01 -2.08
CA LEU A 94 -5.06 9.39 -2.05
C LEU A 94 -5.80 8.86 -3.29
N GLU A 95 -5.14 8.81 -4.44
CA GLU A 95 -5.67 8.21 -5.66
C GLU A 95 -5.99 6.73 -5.44
N ALA A 96 -5.09 5.98 -4.79
CA ALA A 96 -5.34 4.58 -4.45
C ALA A 96 -6.62 4.40 -3.60
N VAL A 97 -6.81 5.25 -2.58
CA VAL A 97 -8.05 5.25 -1.77
C VAL A 97 -9.27 5.63 -2.60
N GLY A 98 -9.16 6.62 -3.47
CA GLY A 98 -10.25 7.06 -4.36
C GLY A 98 -10.67 5.99 -5.36
N GLN A 99 -9.70 5.26 -5.94
CA GLN A 99 -9.95 4.15 -6.85
C GLN A 99 -10.58 2.96 -6.13
N ALA A 100 -10.12 2.63 -4.91
CA ALA A 100 -10.72 1.57 -4.10
C ALA A 100 -12.19 1.89 -3.74
N ALA A 101 -12.44 3.13 -3.30
CA ALA A 101 -13.80 3.59 -3.03
C ALA A 101 -14.69 3.57 -4.29
N ARG A 102 -14.13 3.89 -5.46
CA ARG A 102 -14.86 3.80 -6.73
C ARG A 102 -15.22 2.35 -7.08
N ALA A 103 -14.25 1.44 -7.01
CA ALA A 103 -14.47 0.02 -7.32
C ALA A 103 -15.53 -0.61 -6.41
N ILE A 104 -15.54 -0.27 -5.12
CA ILE A 104 -16.59 -0.71 -4.18
C ILE A 104 -17.95 -0.13 -4.56
N ARG A 105 -18.02 1.19 -4.83
CA ARG A 105 -19.28 1.85 -5.19
C ARG A 105 -19.87 1.39 -6.52
N THR A 106 -19.04 0.93 -7.45
CA THR A 106 -19.47 0.35 -8.74
C THR A 106 -19.76 -1.15 -8.66
N GLY A 107 -19.43 -1.80 -7.54
CA GLY A 107 -19.62 -3.25 -7.35
C GLY A 107 -18.57 -4.11 -8.05
N GLU A 108 -17.46 -3.52 -8.48
CA GLU A 108 -16.32 -4.24 -9.08
C GLU A 108 -15.49 -4.99 -8.03
N ALA A 109 -15.54 -4.51 -6.79
CA ALA A 109 -14.89 -5.12 -5.63
C ALA A 109 -15.76 -4.94 -4.39
N GLN A 110 -15.54 -5.75 -3.37
CA GLN A 110 -16.22 -5.69 -2.09
C GLN A 110 -15.27 -5.38 -0.94
N TRP A 111 -13.99 -5.78 -1.05
CA TRP A 111 -13.02 -5.58 0.01
C TRP A 111 -11.60 -5.41 -0.52
N LEU A 112 -11.06 -4.21 -0.29
CA LEU A 112 -9.79 -3.76 -0.84
C LEU A 112 -8.90 -3.18 0.26
N GLY A 113 -7.60 -3.42 0.15
CA GLY A 113 -6.58 -2.67 0.87
C GLY A 113 -6.21 -1.42 0.08
N ALA A 114 -6.10 -0.26 0.72
CA ALA A 114 -5.71 0.97 0.03
C ALA A 114 -4.70 1.78 0.84
N GLY A 115 -3.71 2.38 0.16
CA GLY A 115 -2.71 3.21 0.82
C GLY A 115 -1.61 3.69 -0.12
N GLY A 116 -0.42 3.92 0.43
CA GLY A 116 0.73 4.34 -0.34
C GLY A 116 1.97 4.49 0.54
N GLY A 117 3.12 4.53 -0.11
CA GLY A 117 4.41 4.56 0.56
C GLY A 117 5.50 4.95 -0.41
N GLU A 118 6.58 5.51 0.14
CA GLU A 118 7.69 6.05 -0.63
C GLU A 118 8.97 5.94 0.21
N ALA A 119 10.07 5.53 -0.41
CA ALA A 119 11.40 5.56 0.22
C ALA A 119 12.32 6.50 -0.57
N MET A 120 12.24 7.79 -0.25
CA MET A 120 13.04 8.82 -0.93
C MET A 120 14.56 8.63 -0.74
N SER A 121 15.00 7.95 0.32
CA SER A 121 16.41 7.71 0.59
C SER A 121 17.02 6.52 -0.16
N GLY A 122 16.19 5.57 -0.61
CA GLY A 122 16.62 4.40 -1.38
C GLY A 122 16.37 4.52 -2.89
N GLY A 123 15.53 5.47 -3.32
CA GLY A 123 15.12 5.65 -4.71
C GLY A 123 16.09 6.48 -5.58
N PRO A 124 16.25 6.16 -6.88
CA PRO A 124 16.92 7.02 -7.84
C PRO A 124 16.21 8.38 -7.94
N GLY A 125 16.89 9.48 -7.66
CA GLY A 125 16.29 10.82 -7.67
C GLY A 125 15.94 11.40 -6.31
N GLY A 126 16.24 10.68 -5.22
CA GLY A 126 16.32 11.25 -3.88
C GLY A 126 17.31 12.42 -3.87
N ARG A 127 16.80 13.64 -3.95
CA ARG A 127 17.57 14.85 -3.62
C ARG A 127 17.37 15.13 -2.13
N PRO A 128 18.40 15.60 -1.42
CA PRO A 128 18.20 16.16 -0.09
C PRO A 128 17.20 17.33 -0.12
#